data_AF-A0A2N5K3E9-F1
#
_entry.id   AF-A0A2N5K3E9-F1
#
_cell.length_a   1.000
_cell.length_b   1.000
_cell.length_c   1.000
_cell.angle_alpha   90.00
_cell.angle_beta   90.00
_cell.angle_gamma   90.00
#
_symmetry.space_group_name_H-M   'P 1'
#
loop_
_entity.id
_entity.type
_entity.pdbx_description
1 polymer ?
#
loop_
_entity_poly.entity_id
_entity_poly.type
_entity_poly.pdbx_seq_one_letter_code
_entity_poly.pdbx_strand_id
1 'polypeptide(L)'
;MDQPPPNTPRVMQDGQLEVRQGQTIPVLAQPGSHRLIVLNSTALGHMHVGQSLVLHLPDNEPLPITLEAIDQLALIARYVEGAIEL
;
A
#
# COMPACT_ATOMS: atom_id res chain seq x y z
N MET A 1 -3.94 -34.50 -11.23
CA MET A 1 -3.05 -33.55 -11.93
C MET A 1 -2.65 -32.51 -10.90
N ASP A 2 -1.38 -32.47 -10.51
CA ASP A 2 -0.83 -31.36 -9.72
C ASP A 2 -0.53 -30.20 -10.67
N GLN A 3 -1.53 -29.35 -10.90
CA GLN A 3 -1.29 -28.12 -11.63
C GLN A 3 -0.77 -27.07 -10.62
N PRO A 4 0.39 -26.43 -10.87
CA PRO A 4 0.85 -25.35 -10.01
C PRO A 4 -0.22 -24.25 -9.96
N PRO A 5 -0.37 -23.54 -8.82
CA PRO A 5 -1.35 -22.47 -8.70
C PRO A 5 -1.18 -21.45 -9.84
N PRO A 6 -2.26 -20.82 -10.31
CA PRO A 6 -2.18 -19.77 -11.32
C PRO A 6 -1.21 -18.70 -10.87
N ASN A 7 -0.30 -18.30 -11.75
CA ASN A 7 0.66 -17.24 -11.49
C ASN A 7 -0.07 -15.88 -11.59
N THR A 8 -0.93 -15.58 -10.61
CA THR A 8 -1.62 -14.29 -10.55
C THR A 8 -0.58 -13.18 -10.37
N PRO A 9 -0.63 -12.11 -11.19
CA PRO A 9 0.34 -11.03 -11.11
C PRO A 9 0.39 -10.47 -9.69
N ARG A 10 1.57 -10.50 -9.06
CA ARG A 10 1.86 -9.85 -7.77
C ARG A 10 2.07 -8.34 -7.96
N VAL A 11 1.28 -7.74 -8.85
CA VAL A 11 1.50 -6.37 -9.32
C VAL A 11 0.96 -5.43 -8.25
N MET A 12 1.84 -4.55 -7.80
CA MET A 12 1.47 -3.41 -6.99
C MET A 12 0.66 -2.45 -7.86
N GLN A 13 -0.55 -2.15 -7.42
CA GLN A 13 -1.43 -1.18 -8.04
C GLN A 13 -1.34 0.14 -7.28
N ASP A 14 -1.24 1.24 -7.99
CA ASP A 14 -1.41 2.56 -7.37
C ASP A 14 -2.81 2.67 -6.79
N GLY A 15 -2.93 3.23 -5.59
CA GLY A 15 -4.20 3.42 -4.91
C GLY A 15 -4.15 4.60 -3.95
N GLN A 16 -5.30 4.88 -3.35
CA GLN A 16 -5.44 5.89 -2.30
C GLN A 16 -6.07 5.25 -1.07
N LEU A 17 -5.54 5.53 0.11
CA LEU A 17 -6.07 5.08 1.37
C LEU A 17 -6.67 6.28 2.11
N GLU A 18 -7.98 6.27 2.31
CA GLU A 18 -8.68 7.28 3.09
C GLU A 18 -8.58 6.94 4.58
N VAL A 19 -7.80 7.75 5.30
CA VAL A 19 -7.53 7.55 6.73
C VAL A 19 -8.53 8.28 7.62
N ARG A 20 -9.15 9.34 7.10
CA ARG A 20 -10.22 10.17 7.69
C ARG A 20 -11.00 10.82 6.53
N GLN A 21 -12.21 11.32 6.80
CA GLN A 21 -13.04 11.95 5.78
C GLN A 21 -12.28 13.04 5.00
N GLY A 22 -12.10 12.82 3.71
CA GLY A 22 -11.41 13.75 2.81
C GLY A 22 -9.87 13.77 2.93
N GLN A 23 -9.28 12.89 3.75
CA GLN A 23 -7.83 12.73 3.88
C GLN A 23 -7.39 11.40 3.28
N THR A 24 -6.83 11.45 2.07
CA THR A 24 -6.28 10.30 1.36
C THR A 24 -4.76 10.32 1.33
N ILE A 25 -4.14 9.15 1.43
CA ILE A 25 -2.70 8.96 1.27
C ILE A 25 -2.42 7.98 0.12
N PRO A 26 -1.39 8.24 -0.71
CA PRO A 26 -1.05 7.32 -1.79
C PRO A 26 -0.51 6.02 -1.21
N VAL A 27 -0.98 4.92 -1.77
CA VAL A 27 -0.54 3.57 -1.40
C VAL A 27 -0.25 2.76 -2.65
N LEU A 28 0.64 1.79 -2.51
CA LEU A 28 0.74 0.68 -3.46
C LEU A 28 0.01 -0.51 -2.84
N ALA A 29 -1.02 -1.00 -3.51
CA ALA A 29 -1.83 -2.09 -3.03
C ALA A 29 -1.57 -3.37 -3.83
N GLN A 30 -1.56 -4.50 -3.13
CA GLN A 30 -1.55 -5.83 -3.73
C GLN A 30 -2.81 -6.58 -3.26
N PRO A 31 -3.96 -6.40 -3.94
CA PRO A 31 -5.25 -6.92 -3.48
C PRO A 31 -5.24 -8.44 -3.24
N GLY A 32 -4.63 -9.21 -4.14
CA GLY A 32 -4.56 -10.67 -4.01
C GLY A 32 -3.81 -11.19 -2.77
N SER A 33 -3.06 -10.33 -2.08
CA SER A 33 -2.39 -10.67 -0.82
C SER A 33 -2.81 -9.79 0.36
N HIS A 34 -3.77 -8.88 0.15
CA HIS A 34 -4.22 -7.88 1.12
C HIS A 34 -3.07 -7.08 1.75
N ARG A 35 -2.08 -6.69 0.94
CA ARG A 35 -0.92 -5.90 1.39
C ARG A 35 -0.98 -4.49 0.83
N LEU A 36 -0.53 -3.53 1.64
CA LEU A 36 -0.39 -2.13 1.27
C LEU A 36 1.02 -1.66 1.62
N ILE A 37 1.64 -0.88 0.74
CA ILE A 37 2.76 -0.02 1.07
C ILE A 37 2.25 1.41 1.10
N VAL A 38 2.39 2.07 2.25
CA VAL A 38 1.96 3.45 2.43
C VAL A 38 3.10 4.37 2.01
N LEU A 39 2.88 5.15 0.95
CA LEU A 39 3.87 6.07 0.41
C LEU A 39 3.70 7.42 1.13
N ASN A 40 4.36 7.59 2.30
CA ASN A 40 4.52 8.83 3.10
C ASN A 40 4.05 8.69 4.57
N SER A 41 4.92 9.09 5.52
CA SER A 41 5.01 8.53 6.87
C SER A 41 4.40 9.36 8.01
N THR A 42 3.86 10.56 7.77
CA THR A 42 3.21 11.30 8.87
C THR A 42 1.85 10.71 9.26
N ALA A 43 1.09 10.17 8.29
CA ALA A 43 -0.18 9.50 8.55
C ALA A 43 0.00 8.16 9.28
N LEU A 44 1.13 7.47 9.07
CA LEU A 44 1.46 6.22 9.78
C LEU A 44 1.50 6.41 11.30
N GLY A 45 1.94 7.57 11.78
CA GLY A 45 1.97 7.88 13.21
C GLY A 45 0.58 7.99 13.87
N HIS A 46 -0.48 8.09 13.07
CA HIS A 46 -1.86 8.14 13.54
C HIS A 46 -2.66 6.88 13.21
N MET A 47 -2.06 5.92 12.48
CA MET A 47 -2.67 4.64 12.15
C MET A 47 -2.44 3.63 13.26
N HIS A 48 -3.44 2.80 13.52
CA HIS A 48 -3.34 1.73 14.52
C HIS A 48 -4.01 0.45 14.02
N VAL A 49 -3.54 -0.69 14.53
CA VAL A 49 -4.17 -1.98 14.27
C VAL A 49 -5.61 -1.96 14.80
N GLY A 50 -6.53 -2.53 14.02
CA GLY A 50 -7.97 -2.53 14.26
C GLY A 50 -8.71 -1.31 13.68
N GLN A 51 -7.98 -0.30 13.18
CA GLN A 51 -8.60 0.86 12.54
C GLN A 51 -9.29 0.47 11.22
N SER A 52 -10.51 0.99 11.01
CA SER A 52 -11.23 0.87 9.74
C SER A 52 -10.91 2.03 8.81
N LEU A 53 -10.57 1.73 7.56
CA LEU A 53 -10.16 2.67 6.52
C LEU A 53 -10.89 2.37 5.21
N VAL A 54 -10.80 3.27 4.22
CA VAL A 54 -11.33 3.02 2.88
C VAL A 54 -10.20 3.02 1.87
N LEU A 55 -10.04 1.92 1.14
CA LEU A 55 -9.08 1.76 0.06
C LEU A 55 -9.75 2.04 -1.28
N HIS A 56 -9.19 2.98 -2.03
CA HIS A 56 -9.61 3.34 -3.37
C HIS A 56 -8.58 2.81 -4.37
N LEU A 57 -9.00 1.87 -5.22
CA LEU A 57 -8.18 1.31 -6.30
C LEU A 57 -8.72 1.80 -7.65
N PRO A 58 -7.87 1.90 -8.69
CA PRO A 58 -8.30 2.22 -10.04
C PRO A 58 -9.37 1.25 -10.50
N ASP A 59 -10.41 1.78 -11.13
CA ASP A 59 -11.51 1.01 -11.75
C ASP A 59 -12.34 0.15 -10.80
N ASN A 60 -12.18 0.30 -9.48
CA ASN A 60 -12.92 -0.43 -8.45
C ASN A 60 -13.77 0.50 -7.59
N GLU A 61 -14.85 -0.04 -7.01
CA GLU A 61 -15.58 0.66 -5.94
C GLU A 61 -14.72 0.81 -4.67
N PRO A 62 -14.93 1.88 -3.87
CA PRO A 62 -14.23 2.06 -2.60
C PRO A 62 -14.42 0.86 -1.67
N LEU A 63 -13.31 0.31 -1.18
CA LEU A 63 -13.29 -0.90 -0.37
C LEU A 63 -13.04 -0.56 1.10
N PRO A 64 -13.99 -0.81 2.02
CA PRO A 64 -13.71 -0.72 3.45
C PRO A 64 -12.73 -1.84 3.86
N ILE A 65 -11.66 -1.47 4.57
CA ILE A 65 -10.65 -2.39 5.08
C ILE A 65 -10.42 -2.17 6.58
N THR A 66 -9.87 -3.19 7.25
CA THR A 66 -9.40 -3.08 8.63
C THR A 66 -7.91 -3.36 8.68
N LEU A 67 -7.13 -2.50 9.33
CA LEU A 67 -5.69 -2.71 9.50
C LEU A 67 -5.44 -3.86 10.47
N GLU A 68 -4.84 -4.96 9.99
CA GLU A 68 -4.52 -6.11 10.82
C GLU A 68 -3.13 -6.03 11.47
N ALA A 69 -2.16 -5.45 10.75
CA ALA A 69 -0.78 -5.29 11.22
C ALA A 69 -0.14 -4.06 10.56
N ILE A 70 0.84 -3.45 11.25
CA ILE A 70 1.65 -2.35 10.73
C ILE A 70 3.11 -2.76 10.85
N ASP A 71 3.78 -2.94 9.71
CA ASP A 71 5.22 -3.09 9.64
C ASP A 71 5.85 -1.73 9.31
N GLN A 72 6.71 -1.22 10.18
CA GLN A 72 7.32 0.11 10.06
C GLN A 72 8.65 0.10 9.27
N LEU A 73 9.07 -1.04 8.71
CA LEU A 73 10.39 -1.21 8.10
C LEU A 73 10.52 -0.71 6.65
N ALA A 74 9.60 0.13 6.14
CA ALA A 74 9.63 0.51 4.73
C ALA A 74 10.58 1.70 4.44
N LEU A 75 11.64 1.45 3.66
CA LEU A 75 12.46 2.48 3.00
C LEU A 75 12.18 2.46 1.50
N ILE A 76 11.70 3.58 0.96
CA ILE A 76 11.49 3.77 -0.49
C ILE A 76 12.47 4.84 -0.97
N ALA A 77 13.40 4.44 -1.84
CA ALA A 77 14.48 5.30 -2.30
C ALA A 77 14.47 5.43 -3.84
N ARG A 78 14.72 6.65 -4.30
CA ARG A 78 14.93 7.00 -5.71
C ARG A 78 16.35 7.52 -5.86
N TYR A 79 17.05 7.05 -6.88
CA TYR A 79 18.46 7.36 -7.12
C TYR A 79 18.64 8.18 -8.39
N VAL A 80 19.79 8.84 -8.50
CA VAL A 80 20.28 9.52 -9.70
C VAL A 80 21.31 8.62 -10.41
N GLU A 81 21.44 8.75 -11.74
CA GLU A 81 22.55 8.12 -12.44
C GLU A 81 23.82 8.97 -12.29
N GLY A 82 24.90 8.33 -11.84
CA GLY A 82 26.21 8.95 -11.66
C GLY A 82 26.62 9.12 -10.20
N ALA A 83 27.92 8.96 -9.94
CA ALA A 83 28.51 9.24 -8.65
C ALA A 83 28.47 10.75 -8.41
N ILE A 84 27.97 11.16 -7.26
CA ILE A 84 28.34 12.46 -6.70
C ILE A 84 29.80 12.28 -6.29
N GLU A 85 30.72 12.98 -6.96
CA GLU A 85 32.06 13.13 -6.40
C GLU A 85 31.91 13.89 -5.08
N LEU A 86 32.10 13.16 -3.98
CA LEU A 86 32.04 13.64 -2.61
C LEU A 86 33.31 14.40 -2.23
#